data_AF-A0A8S0VGS0-F1
#
_entry.id   AF-A0A8S0VGS0-F1
#
_cell.length_a   1.000
_cell.length_b   1.000
_cell.length_c   1.000
_cell.angle_alpha   90.00
_cell.angle_beta   90.00
_cell.angle_gamma   90.00
#
_symmetry.space_group_name_H-M   'P 1'
#
loop_
_entity.id
_entity.type
_entity.pdbx_description
1 polymer ?
#
loop_
_entity_poly.entity_id
_entity_poly.type
_entity_poly.pdbx_seq_one_letter_code
_entity_poly.pdbx_strand_id
1 'polypeptide(L)'
;MCAGCGDILHMMESRCKSCNHVMTIEEVEDWMYQQLENTTHLLHGVIHANGFGHLLRVNGREGGSRVLSGHYIMNFWDRLCRMLGVRKISVMDVSKKHGLELRLLHAITKGHPWYGDWGYEFGAGSFALTRVDYRMAVEDLSCLPLSIFLSQGRKPRTHLQDLISFYQSISERELVNVRDLFCFLMSLIHDAQKGSLRSDIPPCKKHKTCESRALCSWTMNDISRVEEAMFKVLRAVSGSTWVSWRALRGAVCKVGSPELLDYCLKELKGKQASQGMVVNARCISDSGVMEYRLEPGNAPLNTSSALNSILVTQYPCNERLLQDLRYLYECMLCPETMVSHMPSTKRDLAVSAASTLRDCKQFVKNFHPENIFPASGSKEIQLFCEVELTEQSEEYIPNPPPELLVLPPDATIADLKLEAMKAFQEVYLMFRRFQAEELMGYSCVDESTQVKLLLGSAESVRIRGKFIGENCLSRYRMERGTERWIVDCICGAMDDDGERMLACDVCGVWQHTRCSSIPDSEAVPTNFYCLRCRCNGQVIRTSDKCKDEVVNAVRGAAAAAAGGYGKSMTNTGVS
;
A
#
# COMPACT_ATOMS: atom_id res chain seq x y z
N MET A 1 2.78 -26.76 -18.90
CA MET A 1 2.18 -27.05 -20.22
C MET A 1 3.31 -27.46 -21.14
N CYS A 2 3.20 -28.53 -21.95
CA CYS A 2 4.25 -28.95 -22.89
C CYS A 2 4.59 -27.80 -23.83
N ALA A 3 5.86 -27.40 -23.93
CA ALA A 3 6.29 -26.37 -24.89
C ALA A 3 5.93 -26.73 -26.35
N GLY A 4 5.88 -28.03 -26.67
CA GLY A 4 5.49 -28.54 -27.99
C GLY A 4 3.98 -28.64 -28.28
N CYS A 5 3.10 -28.83 -27.28
CA CYS A 5 1.65 -29.05 -27.54
C CYS A 5 0.68 -28.35 -26.59
N GLY A 6 1.17 -27.64 -25.58
CA GLY A 6 0.33 -26.92 -24.61
C GLY A 6 -0.35 -27.78 -23.54
N ASP A 7 -0.16 -29.11 -23.52
CA ASP A 7 -0.85 -29.95 -22.53
C ASP A 7 -0.32 -29.78 -21.10
N ILE A 8 -1.20 -29.83 -20.10
CA ILE A 8 -0.85 -29.70 -18.69
C ILE A 8 0.07 -30.86 -18.26
N LEU A 9 1.31 -30.52 -17.91
CA LEU A 9 2.30 -31.47 -17.41
C LEU A 9 2.32 -31.47 -15.88
N HIS A 10 2.40 -32.65 -15.28
CA HIS A 10 2.79 -32.78 -13.88
C HIS A 10 4.31 -32.53 -13.77
N MET A 11 4.73 -31.65 -12.86
CA MET A 11 6.14 -31.21 -12.67
C MET A 11 7.17 -32.34 -12.47
N MET A 12 6.74 -33.58 -12.25
CA MET A 12 7.65 -34.73 -12.07
C MET A 12 7.97 -35.47 -13.38
N GLU A 13 7.38 -35.07 -14.51
CA GLU A 13 7.59 -35.74 -15.80
C GLU A 13 8.38 -34.83 -16.74
N SER A 14 9.65 -35.18 -16.97
CA SER A 14 10.53 -34.50 -17.94
C SER A 14 10.11 -34.70 -19.39
N ARG A 15 9.11 -35.56 -19.63
CA ARG A 15 8.61 -35.91 -20.95
C ARG A 15 7.10 -35.78 -20.96
N CYS A 16 6.58 -35.03 -21.93
CA CYS A 16 5.15 -34.92 -22.07
C CYS A 16 4.52 -36.18 -22.65
N LYS A 17 3.48 -36.68 -21.98
CA LYS A 17 2.75 -37.88 -22.42
C LYS A 17 2.02 -37.72 -23.76
N SER A 18 1.66 -36.51 -24.14
CA SER A 18 0.91 -36.24 -25.38
C SER A 18 1.81 -35.98 -26.58
N CYS A 19 2.81 -35.10 -26.44
CA CYS A 19 3.69 -34.68 -27.52
C CYS A 19 5.04 -35.43 -27.54
N ASN A 20 5.33 -36.23 -26.51
CA ASN A 20 6.62 -36.87 -26.26
C ASN A 20 7.82 -35.90 -26.19
N HIS A 21 7.55 -34.59 -26.14
CA HIS A 21 8.56 -33.54 -25.99
C HIS A 21 9.26 -33.68 -24.66
N VAL A 22 10.58 -33.69 -24.69
CA VAL A 22 11.42 -33.71 -23.49
C VAL A 22 11.69 -32.26 -23.13
N MET A 23 11.21 -31.83 -21.97
CA MET A 23 11.43 -30.46 -21.51
C MET A 23 12.86 -30.31 -21.02
N THR A 24 13.56 -29.29 -21.52
CA THR A 24 14.85 -28.88 -20.95
C THR A 24 14.63 -28.21 -19.59
N ILE A 25 15.66 -28.12 -18.76
CA ILE A 25 15.58 -27.45 -17.46
C ILE A 25 15.18 -25.97 -17.63
N GLU A 26 15.73 -25.31 -18.65
CA GLU A 26 15.41 -23.91 -19.01
C GLU A 26 13.94 -23.77 -19.42
N GLU A 27 13.40 -24.69 -20.24
CA GLU A 27 11.98 -24.65 -20.64
C GLU A 27 11.02 -24.89 -19.46
N VAL A 28 11.42 -25.68 -18.46
CA VAL A 28 10.63 -25.89 -17.23
C VAL A 28 10.66 -24.62 -16.37
N GLU A 29 11.82 -23.99 -16.20
CA GLU A 29 11.97 -22.73 -15.48
C GLU A 29 11.16 -21.61 -16.15
N ASP A 30 11.33 -21.40 -17.46
CA ASP A 30 10.58 -20.41 -18.25
C ASP A 30 9.06 -20.64 -18.17
N TRP A 31 8.63 -21.90 -18.21
CA TRP A 31 7.21 -22.22 -18.01
C TRP A 31 6.73 -21.84 -16.61
N MET A 32 7.52 -22.10 -15.56
CA MET A 32 7.16 -21.70 -14.20
C MET A 32 7.04 -20.18 -14.07
N TYR A 33 7.94 -19.41 -14.69
CA TYR A 33 7.84 -17.96 -14.77
C TYR A 33 6.56 -17.51 -15.49
N GLN A 34 6.22 -18.13 -16.63
CA GLN A 34 4.97 -17.84 -17.35
C GLN A 34 3.71 -18.13 -16.51
N GLN A 35 3.74 -19.14 -15.63
CA GLN A 35 2.63 -19.39 -14.71
C GLN A 35 2.49 -18.34 -13.60
N LEU A 36 3.59 -17.71 -13.18
CA LEU A 36 3.59 -16.58 -12.24
C LEU A 36 3.09 -15.29 -12.90
N GLU A 37 3.26 -15.13 -14.21
CA GLU A 37 2.70 -13.99 -14.94
C GLU A 37 1.19 -14.11 -15.15
N ASN A 38 0.65 -15.33 -15.20
CA ASN A 38 -0.77 -15.60 -15.45
C ASN A 38 -1.69 -14.88 -14.44
N THR A 39 -2.52 -13.96 -14.96
CA THR A 39 -3.44 -13.13 -14.16
C THR A 39 -4.71 -13.85 -13.73
N THR A 40 -4.97 -15.05 -14.25
CA THR A 40 -6.15 -15.85 -13.89
C THR A 40 -6.05 -16.49 -12.50
N HIS A 41 -4.85 -16.65 -11.96
CA HIS A 41 -4.65 -17.25 -10.65
C HIS A 41 -5.00 -16.26 -9.54
N LEU A 42 -5.59 -16.78 -8.45
CA LEU A 42 -6.02 -15.97 -7.30
C LEU A 42 -4.88 -15.64 -6.33
N LEU A 43 -3.87 -16.49 -6.26
CA LEU A 43 -2.77 -16.39 -5.32
C LEU A 43 -1.49 -16.96 -5.95
N HIS A 44 -0.40 -16.19 -5.89
CA HIS A 44 0.94 -16.69 -6.15
C HIS A 44 1.83 -16.37 -4.96
N GLY A 45 2.51 -17.39 -4.46
CA GLY A 45 3.52 -17.25 -3.44
C GLY A 45 4.60 -18.30 -3.64
N VAL A 46 5.83 -17.93 -3.34
CA VAL A 46 7.01 -18.80 -3.41
C VAL A 46 7.55 -18.96 -2.00
N ILE A 47 7.84 -20.20 -1.61
CA ILE A 47 8.46 -20.52 -0.33
C ILE A 47 9.70 -21.36 -0.63
N HIS A 48 10.84 -20.87 -0.21
CA HIS A 48 12.12 -21.55 -0.29
C HIS A 48 12.20 -22.64 0.78
N ALA A 49 13.01 -23.68 0.53
CA ALA A 49 13.16 -24.82 1.44
C ALA A 49 13.64 -24.42 2.84
N ASN A 50 14.38 -23.31 2.95
CA ASN A 50 14.82 -22.74 4.22
C ASN A 50 13.74 -21.96 4.99
N GLY A 51 12.51 -21.89 4.47
CA GLY A 51 11.39 -21.21 5.11
C GLY A 51 11.31 -19.70 4.86
N PHE A 52 12.17 -19.12 4.04
CA PHE A 52 11.92 -17.77 3.51
C PHE A 52 10.96 -17.83 2.34
N GLY A 53 10.27 -16.73 2.04
CA GLY A 53 9.39 -16.71 0.87
C GLY A 53 8.91 -15.33 0.48
N HIS A 54 8.20 -15.29 -0.63
CA HIS A 54 7.71 -14.10 -1.28
C HIS A 54 6.23 -14.27 -1.63
N LEU A 55 5.39 -13.36 -1.16
CA LEU A 55 4.02 -13.24 -1.63
C LEU A 55 4.02 -12.36 -2.88
N LEU A 56 3.75 -12.98 -4.03
CA LEU A 56 3.91 -12.33 -5.33
C LEU A 56 2.59 -11.74 -5.85
N ARG A 57 1.46 -12.42 -5.61
CA ARG A 57 0.17 -11.99 -6.17
C ARG A 57 -1.00 -12.39 -5.30
N VAL A 58 -1.95 -11.47 -5.16
CA VAL A 58 -3.27 -11.71 -4.55
C VAL A 58 -4.35 -11.06 -5.43
N ASN A 59 -5.07 -11.88 -6.17
CA ASN A 59 -6.19 -11.45 -7.01
C ASN A 59 -7.51 -11.74 -6.27
N GLY A 60 -7.94 -10.78 -5.46
CA GLY A 60 -9.25 -10.78 -4.82
C GLY A 60 -10.39 -10.49 -5.80
N ARG A 61 -11.51 -9.94 -5.30
CA ARG A 61 -12.64 -9.56 -6.15
C ARG A 61 -12.26 -8.48 -7.17
N GLU A 62 -11.39 -7.58 -6.75
CA GLU A 62 -10.79 -6.52 -7.56
C GLU A 62 -9.87 -7.08 -8.66
N GLY A 63 -9.30 -8.27 -8.45
CA GLY A 63 -8.52 -9.00 -9.44
C GLY A 63 -9.35 -9.96 -10.31
N GLY A 64 -10.69 -9.86 -10.28
CA GLY A 64 -11.60 -10.67 -11.10
C GLY A 64 -12.14 -11.94 -10.41
N SER A 65 -11.81 -12.18 -9.14
CA SER A 65 -12.37 -13.32 -8.40
C SER A 65 -13.87 -13.16 -8.15
N ARG A 66 -14.67 -14.14 -8.56
CA ARG A 66 -16.12 -14.15 -8.31
C ARG A 66 -16.50 -14.61 -6.91
N VAL A 67 -15.58 -15.32 -6.23
CA VAL A 67 -15.90 -16.07 -5.01
C VAL A 67 -15.11 -15.52 -3.81
N LEU A 68 -13.79 -15.52 -3.90
CA LEU A 68 -12.90 -15.18 -2.79
C LEU A 68 -12.50 -13.69 -2.83
N SER A 69 -12.69 -13.00 -1.70
CA SER A 69 -12.07 -11.69 -1.50
C SER A 69 -10.59 -11.83 -1.18
N GLY A 70 -9.81 -10.76 -1.38
CA GLY A 70 -8.39 -10.74 -1.00
C GLY A 70 -8.17 -11.07 0.48
N HIS A 71 -9.11 -10.68 1.36
CA HIS A 71 -9.05 -11.00 2.78
C HIS A 71 -9.12 -12.51 3.05
N TYR A 72 -9.99 -13.26 2.36
CA TYR A 72 -10.05 -14.73 2.53
C TYR A 72 -8.81 -15.41 1.97
N ILE A 73 -8.27 -14.92 0.85
CA ILE A 73 -7.04 -15.43 0.26
C ILE A 73 -5.86 -15.22 1.23
N MET A 74 -5.75 -14.04 1.82
CA MET A 74 -4.72 -13.73 2.82
C MET A 74 -4.86 -14.57 4.09
N ASN A 75 -6.08 -14.81 4.58
CA ASN A 75 -6.30 -15.73 5.71
C ASN A 75 -5.86 -17.16 5.39
N PHE A 76 -6.09 -17.63 4.16
CA PHE A 76 -5.60 -18.92 3.71
C PHE A 76 -4.06 -18.94 3.63
N TRP A 77 -3.45 -17.94 2.99
CA TRP A 77 -2.00 -17.79 2.89
C TRP A 77 -1.32 -17.75 4.26
N ASP A 78 -1.85 -16.97 5.20
CA ASP A 78 -1.31 -16.87 6.55
C ASP A 78 -1.29 -18.20 7.29
N ARG A 79 -2.40 -18.94 7.20
CA ARG A 79 -2.53 -20.28 7.80
C ARG A 79 -1.59 -21.28 7.13
N LEU A 80 -1.48 -21.23 5.80
CA LEU A 80 -0.57 -22.09 5.04
C LEU A 80 0.89 -21.84 5.47
N CYS A 81 1.32 -20.57 5.56
CA CYS A 81 2.67 -20.22 6.01
C CYS A 81 2.96 -20.73 7.43
N ARG A 82 1.99 -20.63 8.35
CA ARG A 82 2.12 -21.18 9.70
C ARG A 82 2.24 -22.70 9.71
N MET A 83 1.43 -23.40 8.90
CA MET A 83 1.51 -24.87 8.82
C MET A 83 2.81 -25.36 8.20
N LEU A 84 3.37 -24.61 7.25
CA LEU A 84 4.64 -24.91 6.60
C LEU A 84 5.86 -24.53 7.46
N GLY A 85 5.68 -23.90 8.62
CA GLY A 85 6.80 -23.48 9.47
C GLY A 85 7.67 -22.38 8.83
N VAL A 86 7.07 -21.54 7.99
CA VAL A 86 7.75 -20.41 7.33
C VAL A 86 8.41 -19.50 8.36
N ARG A 87 9.63 -19.03 8.08
CA ARG A 87 10.39 -18.10 8.92
C ARG A 87 10.00 -16.65 8.64
N LYS A 88 10.01 -16.26 7.37
CA LYS A 88 9.85 -14.88 6.93
C LYS A 88 9.23 -14.83 5.53
N ILE A 89 8.24 -13.95 5.33
CA ILE A 89 7.68 -13.66 4.01
C ILE A 89 7.81 -12.18 3.69
N SER A 90 8.31 -11.85 2.50
CA SER A 90 8.24 -10.50 1.95
C SER A 90 7.06 -10.33 0.98
N VAL A 91 6.57 -9.11 0.85
CA VAL A 91 5.53 -8.72 -0.10
C VAL A 91 5.81 -7.31 -0.59
N MET A 92 5.65 -7.09 -1.89
CA MET A 92 5.60 -5.76 -2.48
C MET A 92 4.13 -5.34 -2.60
N ASP A 93 3.74 -4.28 -1.89
CA ASP A 93 2.36 -3.78 -1.92
C ASP A 93 2.13 -2.86 -3.12
N VAL A 94 1.50 -3.43 -4.16
CA VAL A 94 0.93 -2.71 -5.31
C VAL A 94 -0.61 -2.76 -5.30
N SER A 95 -1.20 -3.05 -4.15
CA SER A 95 -2.62 -3.37 -4.04
C SER A 95 -3.50 -2.14 -4.18
N LYS A 96 -4.55 -2.29 -5.00
CA LYS A 96 -5.53 -1.24 -5.27
C LYS A 96 -6.93 -1.75 -4.97
N LYS A 97 -7.75 -0.89 -4.36
CA LYS A 97 -9.18 -1.15 -4.13
C LYS A 97 -10.01 0.01 -4.65
N HIS A 98 -10.97 -0.30 -5.52
CA HIS A 98 -11.77 0.71 -6.23
C HIS A 98 -10.93 1.73 -7.00
N GLY A 99 -9.71 1.35 -7.45
CA GLY A 99 -8.76 2.25 -8.12
C GLY A 99 -7.87 3.07 -7.19
N LEU A 100 -8.06 2.97 -5.86
CA LEU A 100 -7.29 3.69 -4.85
C LEU A 100 -6.19 2.80 -4.28
N GLU A 101 -5.02 3.35 -3.99
CA GLU A 101 -3.93 2.59 -3.37
C GLU A 101 -4.29 2.23 -1.92
N LEU A 102 -4.40 0.93 -1.65
CA LEU A 102 -4.83 0.42 -0.35
C LEU A 102 -3.86 0.80 0.76
N ARG A 103 -2.56 0.83 0.44
CA ARG A 103 -1.50 1.21 1.37
C ARG A 103 -1.72 2.58 1.99
N LEU A 104 -2.03 3.61 1.19
CA LEU A 104 -2.30 4.96 1.70
C LEU A 104 -3.56 4.96 2.57
N LEU A 105 -4.65 4.36 2.08
CA LEU A 105 -5.92 4.27 2.83
C LEU A 105 -5.76 3.55 4.18
N HIS A 106 -5.07 2.41 4.20
CA HIS A 106 -4.85 1.65 5.43
C HIS A 106 -3.85 2.34 6.36
N ALA A 107 -2.80 2.95 5.81
CA ALA A 107 -1.83 3.71 6.59
C ALA A 107 -2.52 4.84 7.38
N ILE A 108 -3.39 5.63 6.74
CA ILE A 108 -4.06 6.73 7.46
C ILE A 108 -5.14 6.26 8.44
N THR A 109 -5.88 5.19 8.11
CA THR A 109 -7.03 4.73 8.92
C THR A 109 -6.63 3.81 10.06
N LYS A 110 -5.66 2.92 9.82
CA LYS A 110 -5.22 1.90 10.79
C LYS A 110 -3.78 2.08 11.28
N GLY A 111 -3.00 2.95 10.65
CA GLY A 111 -1.60 3.19 11.02
C GLY A 111 -0.58 2.25 10.37
N HIS A 112 -1.03 1.34 9.51
CA HIS A 112 -0.20 0.30 8.89
C HIS A 112 -0.76 -0.04 7.48
N PRO A 113 0.01 -0.67 6.57
CA PRO A 113 -0.50 -1.08 5.26
C PRO A 113 -1.62 -2.13 5.38
N TRP A 114 -2.32 -2.45 4.29
CA TRP A 114 -3.37 -3.48 4.30
C TRP A 114 -2.86 -4.84 4.79
N TYR A 115 -1.68 -5.25 4.32
CA TYR A 115 -1.01 -6.48 4.77
C TYR A 115 -0.68 -6.48 6.28
N GLY A 116 -0.62 -5.30 6.91
CA GLY A 116 -0.41 -5.17 8.35
C GLY A 116 -1.53 -5.81 9.20
N ASP A 117 -2.74 -5.99 8.64
CA ASP A 117 -3.81 -6.76 9.29
C ASP A 117 -3.40 -8.24 9.56
N TRP A 118 -2.39 -8.75 8.84
CA TRP A 118 -1.81 -10.08 9.05
C TRP A 118 -0.43 -10.04 9.73
N GLY A 119 0.03 -8.87 10.20
CA GLY A 119 1.32 -8.73 10.88
C GLY A 119 2.51 -8.53 9.93
N TYR A 120 2.28 -8.05 8.71
CA TYR A 120 3.37 -7.55 7.86
C TYR A 120 3.77 -6.14 8.32
N GLU A 121 5.06 -5.96 8.59
CA GLU A 121 5.65 -4.69 8.99
C GLU A 121 6.48 -4.08 7.86
N PHE A 122 6.87 -2.81 8.04
CA PHE A 122 7.81 -2.14 7.15
C PHE A 122 9.09 -2.97 7.02
N GLY A 123 9.43 -3.36 5.79
CA GLY A 123 10.66 -4.06 5.46
C GLY A 123 11.73 -3.08 5.00
N ALA A 124 11.53 -2.53 3.81
CA ALA A 124 12.41 -1.55 3.19
C ALA A 124 11.59 -0.52 2.41
N GLY A 125 12.09 0.71 2.33
CA GLY A 125 11.50 1.75 1.51
C GLY A 125 12.38 2.04 0.30
N SER A 126 11.75 2.39 -0.82
CA SER A 126 12.47 2.95 -1.95
C SER A 126 13.11 4.30 -1.56
N PHE A 127 14.13 4.77 -2.26
CA PHE A 127 14.75 6.09 -2.04
C PHE A 127 15.34 6.34 -0.63
N ALA A 128 15.94 5.31 -0.01
CA ALA A 128 16.54 5.37 1.33
C ALA A 128 15.55 5.62 2.48
N LEU A 129 14.25 5.43 2.25
CA LEU A 129 13.24 5.63 3.29
C LEU A 129 13.36 4.60 4.41
N THR A 130 13.26 5.07 5.65
CA THR A 130 13.39 4.26 6.86
C THR A 130 12.05 3.98 7.53
N ARG A 131 12.05 3.06 8.51
CA ARG A 131 10.88 2.80 9.36
C ARG A 131 10.42 4.04 10.13
N VAL A 132 11.34 4.96 10.46
CA VAL A 132 11.01 6.20 11.16
C VAL A 132 10.27 7.13 10.21
N ASP A 133 10.77 7.31 8.99
CA ASP A 133 10.13 8.14 7.96
C ASP A 133 8.72 7.65 7.64
N TYR A 134 8.55 6.33 7.49
CA TYR A 134 7.23 5.73 7.30
C TYR A 134 6.27 6.09 8.44
N ARG A 135 6.69 5.92 9.70
CA ARG A 135 5.85 6.20 10.88
C ARG A 135 5.49 7.68 10.97
N MET A 136 6.46 8.56 10.77
CA MET A 136 6.24 10.01 10.76
C MET A 136 5.25 10.41 9.66
N ALA A 137 5.41 9.87 8.45
CA ALA A 137 4.51 10.14 7.34
C ALA A 137 3.06 9.65 7.62
N VAL A 138 2.90 8.49 8.25
CA VAL A 138 1.59 8.02 8.72
C VAL A 138 0.99 9.05 9.68
N GLU A 139 1.75 9.48 10.68
CA GLU A 139 1.27 10.38 11.73
C GLU A 139 0.93 11.77 11.18
N ASP A 140 1.81 12.36 10.38
CA ASP A 140 1.62 13.68 9.77
C ASP A 140 0.37 13.76 8.89
N LEU A 141 0.14 12.72 8.07
CA LEU A 141 -1.00 12.70 7.15
C LEU A 141 -2.32 12.35 7.87
N SER A 142 -2.27 11.40 8.81
CA SER A 142 -3.46 10.94 9.52
C SER A 142 -3.97 11.95 10.56
N CYS A 143 -3.06 12.65 11.25
CA CYS A 143 -3.38 13.68 12.24
C CYS A 143 -3.65 15.05 11.62
N LEU A 144 -3.61 15.18 10.29
CA LEU A 144 -3.85 16.43 9.60
C LEU A 144 -5.27 16.96 9.92
N PRO A 145 -5.41 18.15 10.53
CA PRO A 145 -6.72 18.67 10.92
C PRO A 145 -7.61 19.01 9.72
N LEU A 146 -8.88 18.62 9.77
CA LEU A 146 -9.87 18.94 8.71
C LEU A 146 -10.12 20.45 8.58
N SER A 147 -9.90 21.20 9.65
CA SER A 147 -10.02 22.66 9.68
C SER A 147 -9.13 23.37 8.65
N ILE A 148 -8.01 22.76 8.26
CA ILE A 148 -7.11 23.28 7.22
C ILE A 148 -7.86 23.39 5.88
N PHE A 149 -8.65 22.37 5.52
CA PHE A 149 -9.42 22.34 4.28
C PHE A 149 -10.65 23.26 4.33
N LEU A 150 -11.15 23.57 5.52
CA LEU A 150 -12.27 24.48 5.74
C LEU A 150 -11.85 25.96 5.73
N SER A 151 -10.58 26.26 5.95
CA SER A 151 -10.06 27.64 6.05
C SER A 151 -9.82 28.28 4.68
N GLN A 152 -10.82 28.97 4.11
CA GLN A 152 -10.67 29.70 2.83
C GLN A 152 -11.06 31.19 2.87
N GLY A 153 -11.23 31.79 4.06
CA GLY A 153 -11.55 33.22 4.18
C GLY A 153 -12.89 33.57 3.52
N ARG A 154 -12.92 34.59 2.64
CA ARG A 154 -14.14 35.11 1.98
C ARG A 154 -14.46 34.47 0.61
N LYS A 155 -13.98 33.26 0.34
CA LYS A 155 -14.27 32.54 -0.92
C LYS A 155 -15.55 31.71 -0.81
N PRO A 156 -16.27 31.46 -1.92
CA PRO A 156 -17.39 30.52 -1.93
C PRO A 156 -16.94 29.13 -1.50
N ARG A 157 -17.85 28.38 -0.85
CA ARG A 157 -17.54 27.01 -0.41
C ARG A 157 -17.20 26.14 -1.61
N THR A 158 -16.15 25.34 -1.44
CA THR A 158 -15.77 24.33 -2.44
C THR A 158 -16.51 23.04 -2.19
N HIS A 159 -16.67 22.21 -3.23
CA HIS A 159 -17.27 20.88 -3.11
C HIS A 159 -16.60 20.02 -2.01
N LEU A 160 -15.28 20.16 -1.84
CA LEU A 160 -14.53 19.50 -0.77
C LEU A 160 -15.02 19.90 0.63
N GLN A 161 -15.28 21.19 0.85
CA GLN A 161 -15.75 21.69 2.13
C GLN A 161 -17.18 21.26 2.42
N ASP A 162 -18.03 21.23 1.38
CA ASP A 162 -19.40 20.75 1.51
C ASP A 162 -19.44 19.26 1.85
N LEU A 163 -18.58 18.44 1.24
CA LEU A 163 -18.43 17.02 1.57
C LEU A 163 -17.94 16.81 3.00
N ILE A 164 -16.90 17.52 3.43
CA ILE A 164 -16.39 17.43 4.81
C ILE A 164 -17.52 17.81 5.79
N SER A 165 -18.22 18.92 5.54
CA SER A 165 -19.31 19.39 6.38
C SER A 165 -20.48 18.40 6.42
N PHE A 166 -20.79 17.77 5.28
CA PHE A 166 -21.82 16.74 5.17
C PHE A 166 -21.46 15.53 6.05
N TYR A 167 -20.27 14.97 5.91
CA TYR A 167 -19.84 13.82 6.72
C TYR A 167 -19.72 14.15 8.21
N GLN A 168 -19.30 15.36 8.55
CA GLN A 168 -19.34 15.86 9.94
C GLN A 168 -20.78 15.95 10.49
N SER A 169 -21.76 16.31 9.66
CA SER A 169 -23.16 16.47 10.10
C SER A 169 -23.89 15.14 10.33
N ILE A 170 -23.48 14.08 9.64
CA ILE A 170 -24.10 12.75 9.76
C ILE A 170 -23.34 11.83 10.72
N SER A 171 -22.17 12.24 11.22
CA SER A 171 -21.42 11.46 12.18
C SER A 171 -21.92 11.68 13.60
N GLU A 172 -22.04 10.60 14.38
CA GLU A 172 -22.32 10.68 15.81
C GLU A 172 -21.10 11.14 16.62
N ARG A 173 -19.90 11.06 16.04
CA ARG A 173 -18.63 11.42 16.67
C ARG A 173 -18.04 12.65 15.98
N GLU A 174 -17.30 13.44 16.74
CA GLU A 174 -16.59 14.58 16.17
C GLU A 174 -15.49 14.08 15.22
N LEU A 175 -15.58 14.48 13.94
CA LEU A 175 -14.54 14.23 12.94
C LEU A 175 -13.59 15.42 12.92
N VAL A 176 -12.38 15.25 13.47
CA VAL A 176 -11.42 16.34 13.70
C VAL A 176 -10.30 16.32 12.65
N ASN A 177 -9.81 15.13 12.30
CA ASN A 177 -8.65 14.95 11.41
C ASN A 177 -8.99 14.06 10.19
N VAL A 178 -8.02 13.93 9.28
CA VAL A 178 -8.13 13.09 8.08
C VAL A 178 -8.44 11.63 8.44
N ARG A 179 -7.78 11.06 9.45
CA ARG A 179 -8.07 9.69 9.90
C ARG A 179 -9.53 9.50 10.29
N ASP A 180 -10.10 10.41 11.07
CA ASP A 180 -11.49 10.32 11.53
C ASP A 180 -12.45 10.27 10.34
N LEU A 181 -12.27 11.18 9.37
CA LEU A 181 -13.10 11.26 8.17
C LEU A 181 -13.03 9.98 7.34
N PHE A 182 -11.82 9.48 7.04
CA PHE A 182 -11.66 8.28 6.23
C PHE A 182 -12.11 7.01 6.98
N CYS A 183 -11.87 6.90 8.28
CA CYS A 183 -12.39 5.80 9.10
C CYS A 183 -13.92 5.77 9.07
N PHE A 184 -14.56 6.93 9.25
CA PHE A 184 -16.01 7.05 9.18
C PHE A 184 -16.54 6.65 7.80
N LEU A 185 -15.97 7.21 6.72
CA LEU A 185 -16.40 6.90 5.36
C LEU A 185 -16.23 5.41 5.00
N MET A 186 -15.11 4.80 5.39
CA MET A 186 -14.87 3.37 5.19
C MET A 186 -15.86 2.50 5.97
N SER A 187 -16.27 2.92 7.18
CA SER A 187 -17.28 2.22 7.96
C SER A 187 -18.65 2.24 7.27
N LEU A 188 -19.06 3.39 6.72
CA LEU A 188 -20.31 3.52 5.96
C LEU A 188 -20.33 2.65 4.70
N ILE A 189 -19.22 2.63 3.95
CA ILE A 189 -19.08 1.78 2.75
C ILE A 189 -19.22 0.31 3.12
N HIS A 190 -18.56 -0.11 4.20
CA HIS A 190 -18.62 -1.50 4.65
C HIS A 190 -20.01 -1.91 5.13
N ASP A 191 -20.73 -1.02 5.83
CA ASP A 191 -22.10 -1.28 6.29
C ASP A 191 -23.10 -1.32 5.12
N ALA A 192 -22.94 -0.44 4.13
CA ALA A 192 -23.71 -0.48 2.90
C ALA A 192 -23.50 -1.81 2.13
N GLN A 193 -22.26 -2.31 2.08
CA GLN A 193 -21.93 -3.59 1.45
C GLN A 193 -22.52 -4.78 2.22
N LYS A 194 -22.51 -4.75 3.55
CA LYS A 194 -23.15 -5.79 4.39
C LYS A 194 -24.66 -5.81 4.26
N GLY A 195 -25.29 -4.63 4.15
CA GLY A 195 -26.73 -4.50 3.90
C GLY A 195 -27.14 -5.13 2.56
N SER A 196 -26.31 -4.96 1.52
CA SER A 196 -26.55 -5.53 0.19
C SER A 196 -26.41 -7.06 0.13
N LEU A 197 -25.63 -7.68 1.01
CA LEU A 197 -25.37 -9.13 1.03
C LEU A 197 -26.40 -9.96 1.82
N ARG A 198 -27.27 -9.30 2.60
CA ARG A 198 -28.23 -9.96 3.51
C ARG A 198 -29.64 -10.15 2.95
N SER A 199 -29.86 -9.98 1.64
CA SER A 199 -31.19 -10.09 1.02
C SER A 199 -31.79 -11.51 1.04
N ASP A 200 -31.02 -12.58 1.31
CA ASP A 200 -31.47 -13.96 1.04
C ASP A 200 -31.53 -14.93 2.25
N ILE A 201 -31.47 -14.48 3.51
CA ILE A 201 -31.63 -15.37 4.69
C ILE A 201 -32.47 -14.69 5.80
N PRO A 202 -33.47 -15.36 6.41
CA PRO A 202 -34.33 -14.74 7.42
C PRO A 202 -33.58 -14.38 8.71
N PRO A 203 -33.98 -13.32 9.44
CA PRO A 203 -33.17 -12.73 10.51
C PRO A 203 -33.25 -13.54 11.81
N CYS A 204 -32.15 -14.20 12.18
CA CYS A 204 -31.96 -14.74 13.53
C CYS A 204 -31.36 -13.67 14.47
N LYS A 205 -32.20 -13.27 15.44
CA LYS A 205 -31.92 -12.77 16.81
C LYS A 205 -30.77 -11.76 17.03
N LYS A 206 -31.19 -10.49 17.14
CA LYS A 206 -30.82 -9.43 18.12
C LYS A 206 -29.39 -9.46 18.70
N HIS A 207 -28.57 -8.49 18.29
CA HIS A 207 -27.51 -7.96 19.14
C HIS A 207 -28.06 -6.79 19.98
N LYS A 208 -27.83 -6.88 21.29
CA LYS A 208 -28.23 -5.90 22.31
C LYS A 208 -27.70 -4.51 21.96
N THR A 209 -28.62 -3.56 21.80
CA THR A 209 -28.35 -2.14 21.97
C THR A 209 -27.84 -1.91 23.40
N CYS A 210 -26.68 -1.27 23.49
CA CYS A 210 -26.21 -0.65 24.72
C CYS A 210 -27.19 0.46 25.09
N GLU A 211 -27.77 0.39 26.28
CA GLU A 211 -28.53 1.50 26.86
C GLU A 211 -27.60 2.69 27.07
N SER A 212 -27.69 3.68 26.18
CA SER A 212 -27.30 5.06 26.48
C SER A 212 -28.57 5.90 26.52
N ARG A 213 -29.21 5.90 27.69
CA ARG A 213 -30.24 6.88 28.07
C ARG A 213 -29.57 8.24 28.27
N ALA A 214 -29.33 8.96 27.18
CA ALA A 214 -29.03 10.40 27.09
C ALA A 214 -28.79 10.66 25.58
N LEU A 215 -29.61 11.32 24.78
CA LEU A 215 -30.52 12.45 24.98
C LEU A 215 -31.66 12.32 23.94
N CYS A 216 -32.90 12.10 24.37
CA CYS A 216 -34.06 12.44 23.53
C CYS A 216 -34.78 13.58 24.25
N SER A 217 -34.65 14.80 23.72
CA SER A 217 -35.23 16.01 24.30
C SER A 217 -36.75 16.10 24.09
N TRP A 218 -37.36 15.17 23.36
CA TRP A 218 -38.76 15.23 22.96
C TRP A 218 -39.50 13.96 23.36
N THR A 219 -40.70 14.12 23.91
CA THR A 219 -41.55 13.00 24.27
C THR A 219 -42.33 12.51 23.04
N MET A 220 -42.83 11.26 23.08
CA MET A 220 -43.73 10.74 22.03
C MET A 220 -44.98 11.62 21.84
N ASN A 221 -45.40 12.35 22.88
CA ASN A 221 -46.50 13.30 22.81
C ASN A 221 -46.14 14.56 22.00
N ASP A 222 -44.89 15.02 22.06
CA ASP A 222 -44.42 16.16 21.27
C ASP A 222 -44.36 15.84 19.78
N ILE A 223 -43.90 14.63 19.45
CA ILE A 223 -43.88 14.09 18.08
C ILE A 223 -45.31 13.97 17.54
N SER A 224 -46.21 13.35 18.30
CA SER A 224 -47.62 13.18 17.90
C SER A 224 -48.34 14.53 17.69
N ARG A 225 -48.05 15.54 18.52
CA ARG A 225 -48.62 16.89 18.38
C ARG A 225 -48.20 17.57 17.07
N VAL A 226 -46.92 17.44 16.70
CA VAL A 226 -46.38 18.01 15.46
C VAL A 226 -46.93 17.28 14.23
N GLU A 227 -46.98 15.96 14.27
CA GLU A 227 -47.53 15.14 13.18
C GLU A 227 -49.01 15.42 12.93
N GLU A 228 -49.81 15.54 13.99
CA GLU A 228 -51.22 15.91 13.87
C GLU A 228 -51.41 17.30 13.26
N ALA A 229 -50.53 18.25 13.57
CA ALA A 229 -50.55 19.56 12.93
C ALA A 229 -50.18 19.50 11.44
N MET A 230 -49.20 18.67 11.06
CA MET A 230 -48.85 18.45 9.65
C MET A 230 -49.99 17.77 8.89
N PHE A 231 -50.68 16.80 9.50
CA PHE A 231 -51.86 16.17 8.91
C PHE A 231 -53.01 17.15 8.73
N LYS A 232 -53.22 18.09 9.66
CA LYS A 232 -54.21 19.18 9.48
C LYS A 232 -53.89 20.05 8.27
N VAL A 233 -52.61 20.40 8.06
CA VAL A 233 -52.19 21.17 6.88
C VAL A 233 -52.40 20.37 5.60
N LEU A 234 -52.00 19.10 5.57
CA LEU A 234 -52.19 18.25 4.39
C LEU A 234 -53.66 17.96 4.10
N ARG A 235 -54.54 17.89 5.10
CA ARG A 235 -56.00 17.75 4.92
C ARG A 235 -56.65 19.02 4.39
N ALA A 236 -56.11 20.19 4.75
CA ALA A 236 -56.64 21.49 4.30
C ALA A 236 -56.30 21.76 2.83
N VAL A 237 -55.24 21.15 2.29
CA VAL A 237 -54.86 21.24 0.89
C VAL A 237 -55.54 20.09 0.12
N SER A 238 -56.44 20.41 -0.81
CA SER A 238 -57.21 19.42 -1.58
C SER A 238 -56.31 18.40 -2.30
N GLY A 239 -56.75 17.14 -2.39
CA GLY A 239 -55.94 15.96 -2.79
C GLY A 239 -55.27 15.98 -4.18
N SER A 240 -55.45 17.03 -4.96
CA SER A 240 -54.80 17.25 -6.26
C SER A 240 -53.49 18.06 -6.19
N THR A 241 -53.07 18.56 -5.03
CA THR A 241 -51.89 19.45 -4.90
C THR A 241 -50.78 18.80 -4.06
N TRP A 242 -49.52 18.98 -4.47
CA TRP A 242 -48.36 18.56 -3.68
C TRP A 242 -47.89 19.74 -2.81
N VAL A 243 -47.56 19.46 -1.54
CA VAL A 243 -47.08 20.47 -0.60
C VAL A 243 -45.58 20.32 -0.42
N SER A 244 -44.81 21.36 -0.75
CA SER A 244 -43.35 21.32 -0.59
C SER A 244 -42.92 21.27 0.88
N TRP A 245 -41.74 20.71 1.14
CA TRP A 245 -41.10 20.67 2.45
C TRP A 245 -41.10 22.04 3.14
N ARG A 246 -40.73 23.10 2.41
CA ARG A 246 -40.66 24.47 2.95
C ARG A 246 -42.04 25.00 3.34
N ALA A 247 -43.06 24.75 2.51
CA ALA A 247 -44.43 25.19 2.79
C ALA A 247 -45.02 24.46 4.00
N LEU A 248 -44.82 23.13 4.08
CA LEU A 248 -45.31 22.33 5.20
C LEU A 248 -44.61 22.70 6.51
N ARG A 249 -43.26 22.80 6.49
CA ARG A 249 -42.45 23.26 7.63
C ARG A 249 -42.84 24.67 8.09
N GLY A 250 -43.07 25.59 7.15
CA GLY A 250 -43.52 26.95 7.43
C GLY A 250 -44.90 27.01 8.09
N ALA A 251 -45.83 26.16 7.65
CA ALA A 251 -47.18 26.11 8.19
C ALA A 251 -47.23 25.61 9.64
N VAL A 252 -46.31 24.72 10.05
CA VAL A 252 -46.25 24.18 11.41
C VAL A 252 -45.10 24.76 12.26
N CYS A 253 -44.47 25.86 11.82
CA CYS A 253 -43.28 26.43 12.45
C CYS A 253 -43.44 26.81 13.94
N LYS A 254 -44.68 27.00 14.42
CA LYS A 254 -45.01 27.36 15.81
C LYS A 254 -45.36 26.17 16.70
N VAL A 255 -45.40 24.95 16.16
CA VAL A 255 -45.92 23.75 16.86
C VAL A 255 -44.81 22.96 17.58
N GLY A 256 -43.57 23.13 17.16
CA GLY A 256 -42.39 22.49 17.74
C GLY A 256 -41.11 23.25 17.42
N SER A 257 -39.99 22.84 18.03
CA SER A 257 -38.69 23.41 17.69
C SER A 257 -38.30 23.06 16.24
N PRO A 258 -37.44 23.87 15.59
CA PRO A 258 -37.02 23.62 14.21
C PRO A 258 -36.52 22.20 13.96
N GLU A 259 -35.82 21.63 14.93
CA GLU A 259 -35.22 20.29 14.87
C GLU A 259 -36.29 19.18 15.00
N LEU A 260 -37.33 19.39 15.83
CA LEU A 260 -38.46 18.47 15.94
C LEU A 260 -39.32 18.48 14.67
N LEU A 261 -39.48 19.64 14.04
CA LEU A 261 -40.18 19.76 12.75
C LEU A 261 -39.44 19.02 11.64
N ASP A 262 -38.11 19.18 11.57
CA ASP A 262 -37.27 18.50 10.59
C ASP A 262 -37.23 16.98 10.81
N TYR A 263 -37.30 16.54 12.07
CA TYR A 263 -37.48 15.13 12.43
C TYR A 263 -38.84 14.58 11.95
N CYS A 264 -39.95 15.23 12.31
CA CYS A 264 -41.29 14.76 11.95
C CYS A 264 -41.54 14.77 10.44
N LEU A 265 -41.00 15.74 9.69
CA LEU A 265 -41.13 15.78 8.24
C LEU A 265 -40.36 14.66 7.52
N LYS A 266 -39.19 14.24 8.06
CA LYS A 266 -38.44 13.07 7.54
C LYS A 266 -39.23 11.77 7.71
N GLU A 267 -39.89 11.62 8.85
CA GLU A 267 -40.69 10.43 9.20
C GLU A 267 -42.14 10.48 8.66
N LEU A 268 -42.55 11.55 7.96
CA LEU A 268 -43.95 11.76 7.59
C LEU A 268 -44.44 10.81 6.48
N LYS A 269 -43.54 10.30 5.63
CA LYS A 269 -43.89 9.41 4.50
C LYS A 269 -44.40 8.06 5.02
N GLY A 270 -45.54 7.60 4.52
CA GLY A 270 -46.15 6.33 4.89
C GLY A 270 -46.97 6.36 6.18
N LYS A 271 -47.05 7.51 6.87
CA LYS A 271 -47.88 7.64 8.06
C LYS A 271 -49.36 7.77 7.70
N GLN A 272 -50.19 7.13 8.52
CA GLN A 272 -51.62 7.14 8.37
C GLN A 272 -52.22 8.37 9.06
N ALA A 273 -52.84 9.26 8.30
CA ALA A 273 -53.44 10.49 8.83
C ALA A 273 -54.92 10.29 9.24
N SER A 274 -55.59 9.28 8.68
CA SER A 274 -56.96 8.84 9.02
C SER A 274 -57.22 7.43 8.46
N GLN A 275 -58.35 6.80 8.81
CA GLN A 275 -58.74 5.52 8.21
C GLN A 275 -58.71 5.62 6.66
N GLY A 276 -57.82 4.84 6.03
CA GLY A 276 -57.66 4.79 4.57
C GLY A 276 -56.84 5.91 3.90
N MET A 277 -56.26 6.88 4.62
CA MET A 277 -55.45 7.96 4.02
C MET A 277 -53.99 7.93 4.50
N VAL A 278 -53.06 7.86 3.55
CA VAL A 278 -51.61 7.74 3.82
C VAL A 278 -50.88 8.93 3.20
N VAL A 279 -49.85 9.43 3.89
CA VAL A 279 -48.98 10.48 3.34
C VAL A 279 -47.98 9.87 2.36
N ASN A 280 -48.04 10.29 1.10
CA ASN A 280 -47.05 9.99 0.09
C ASN A 280 -46.03 11.14 0.00
N ALA A 281 -44.76 10.81 -0.31
CA ALA A 281 -43.71 11.80 -0.48
C ALA A 281 -42.82 11.48 -1.69
N ARG A 282 -42.55 12.50 -2.50
CA ARG A 282 -41.73 12.43 -3.71
C ARG A 282 -40.58 13.43 -3.65
N CYS A 283 -39.51 13.13 -4.39
CA CYS A 283 -38.36 14.02 -4.58
C CYS A 283 -38.34 14.49 -6.02
N ILE A 284 -38.16 15.80 -6.25
CA ILE A 284 -37.96 16.34 -7.59
C ILE A 284 -36.49 16.13 -7.98
N SER A 285 -36.26 15.37 -9.06
CA SER A 285 -34.98 14.79 -9.49
C SER A 285 -33.82 15.78 -9.64
N ASP A 286 -34.11 17.08 -9.76
CA ASP A 286 -33.12 18.09 -10.17
C ASP A 286 -32.74 19.03 -9.01
N SER A 287 -33.50 19.02 -7.90
CA SER A 287 -33.31 19.98 -6.79
C SER A 287 -33.30 19.35 -5.39
N GLY A 288 -33.58 18.05 -5.27
CA GLY A 288 -33.61 17.36 -3.98
C GLY A 288 -34.73 17.81 -3.04
N VAL A 289 -35.67 18.63 -3.53
CA VAL A 289 -36.77 19.17 -2.73
C VAL A 289 -37.88 18.13 -2.58
N MET A 290 -38.21 17.81 -1.33
CA MET A 290 -39.27 16.87 -0.97
C MET A 290 -40.64 17.52 -1.03
N GLU A 291 -41.64 16.80 -1.56
CA GLU A 291 -43.04 17.19 -1.56
C GLU A 291 -43.94 16.09 -0.99
N TYR A 292 -45.03 16.50 -0.34
CA TYR A 292 -45.95 15.64 0.41
C TYR A 292 -47.39 15.76 -0.09
N ARG A 293 -48.14 14.66 -0.04
CA ARG A 293 -49.57 14.62 -0.37
C ARG A 293 -50.28 13.52 0.43
N LEU A 294 -51.56 13.72 0.74
CA LEU A 294 -52.44 12.65 1.24
C LEU A 294 -53.11 11.90 0.08
N GLU A 295 -52.97 10.58 0.05
CA GLU A 295 -53.59 9.71 -0.96
C GLU A 295 -54.35 8.56 -0.27
N PRO A 296 -55.45 8.06 -0.88
CA PRO A 296 -56.17 6.90 -0.37
C PRO A 296 -55.30 5.64 -0.50
N GLY A 297 -54.98 5.02 0.62
CA GLY A 297 -54.16 3.81 0.69
C GLY A 297 -55.02 2.55 0.81
N ASN A 298 -54.79 1.56 -0.06
CA ASN A 298 -55.28 0.19 0.16
C ASN A 298 -54.60 -0.39 1.41
N ALA A 299 -55.40 -0.92 2.34
CA ALA A 299 -54.88 -1.58 3.53
C ALA A 299 -54.07 -2.82 3.13
N PRO A 300 -52.79 -2.94 3.51
CA PRO A 300 -52.15 -4.25 3.55
C PRO A 300 -52.60 -4.94 4.83
N LEU A 301 -53.23 -6.11 4.68
CA LEU A 301 -53.38 -7.06 5.76
C LEU A 301 -52.00 -7.37 6.36
N ASN A 302 -51.92 -7.31 7.68
CA ASN A 302 -50.90 -7.93 8.54
C ASN A 302 -49.53 -8.15 7.90
N THR A 303 -48.63 -7.20 8.08
CA THR A 303 -47.20 -7.53 8.09
C THR A 303 -46.50 -6.70 9.15
N SER A 304 -46.15 -7.34 10.25
CA SER A 304 -45.20 -6.91 11.27
C SER A 304 -43.75 -6.78 10.74
N SER A 305 -43.59 -6.35 9.48
CA SER A 305 -42.31 -6.25 8.76
C SER A 305 -42.00 -4.85 8.21
N ALA A 306 -42.84 -3.84 8.50
CA ALA A 306 -42.63 -2.46 8.01
C ALA A 306 -41.63 -1.62 8.81
N LEU A 307 -40.89 -2.20 9.77
CA LEU A 307 -39.83 -1.50 10.51
C LEU A 307 -38.44 -1.65 9.87
N ASN A 308 -38.29 -2.46 8.82
CA ASN A 308 -36.97 -2.77 8.25
C ASN A 308 -36.64 -2.06 6.92
N SER A 309 -37.49 -1.17 6.39
CA SER A 309 -37.20 -0.45 5.14
C SER A 309 -37.06 1.08 5.27
N ILE A 310 -37.10 1.65 6.49
CA ILE A 310 -37.08 3.13 6.68
C ILE A 310 -35.69 3.66 7.05
N LEU A 311 -34.74 2.80 7.50
CA LEU A 311 -33.37 3.22 7.82
C LEU A 311 -32.47 3.53 6.60
N VAL A 312 -32.98 3.45 5.36
CA VAL A 312 -32.15 3.46 4.14
C VAL A 312 -31.92 4.86 3.53
N THR A 313 -32.33 5.97 4.18
CA THR A 313 -32.15 7.32 3.57
C THR A 313 -31.44 8.37 4.43
N GLN A 314 -30.59 7.97 5.38
CA GLN A 314 -29.60 8.89 5.98
C GLN A 314 -28.22 8.82 5.32
N TYR A 315 -27.90 7.70 4.66
CA TYR A 315 -26.58 7.46 4.11
C TYR A 315 -26.60 7.52 2.57
N PRO A 316 -25.58 8.12 1.93
CA PRO A 316 -25.44 8.07 0.48
C PRO A 316 -25.43 6.61 0.01
N CYS A 317 -25.96 6.34 -1.19
CA CYS A 317 -25.85 5.00 -1.77
C CYS A 317 -24.37 4.61 -1.92
N ASN A 318 -24.09 3.30 -1.98
CA ASN A 318 -22.73 2.76 -2.04
C ASN A 318 -21.90 3.39 -3.19
N GLU A 319 -22.51 3.62 -4.35
CA GLU A 319 -21.86 4.29 -5.48
C GLU A 319 -21.42 5.72 -5.16
N ARG A 320 -22.28 6.50 -4.48
CA ARG A 320 -21.95 7.86 -4.03
C ARG A 320 -20.87 7.86 -2.97
N LEU A 321 -20.94 6.94 -2.00
CA LEU A 321 -19.88 6.79 -0.98
C LEU A 321 -18.51 6.48 -1.61
N LEU A 322 -18.48 5.63 -2.64
CA LEU A 322 -17.26 5.30 -3.36
C LEU A 322 -16.74 6.47 -4.21
N GLN A 323 -17.63 7.25 -4.82
CA GLN A 323 -17.27 8.48 -5.54
C GLN A 323 -16.68 9.51 -4.58
N ASP A 324 -17.33 9.73 -3.44
CA ASP A 324 -16.86 10.65 -2.41
C ASP A 324 -15.52 10.21 -1.82
N LEU A 325 -15.33 8.90 -1.59
CA LEU A 325 -14.05 8.34 -1.15
C LEU A 325 -12.93 8.63 -2.15
N ARG A 326 -13.19 8.42 -3.45
CA ARG A 326 -12.21 8.71 -4.50
C ARG A 326 -11.86 10.20 -4.54
N TYR A 327 -12.88 11.05 -4.52
CA TYR A 327 -12.69 12.49 -4.56
C TYR A 327 -11.92 13.01 -3.33
N LEU A 328 -12.26 12.55 -2.13
CA LEU A 328 -11.56 12.90 -0.90
C LEU A 328 -10.12 12.37 -0.91
N TYR A 329 -9.90 11.16 -1.42
CA TYR A 329 -8.56 10.59 -1.59
C TYR A 329 -7.70 11.45 -2.52
N GLU A 330 -8.23 11.86 -3.67
CA GLU A 330 -7.54 12.77 -4.59
C GLU A 330 -7.25 14.12 -3.93
N CYS A 331 -8.20 14.68 -3.17
CA CYS A 331 -8.01 15.99 -2.53
C CYS A 331 -7.00 15.96 -1.37
N MET A 332 -6.92 14.86 -0.61
CA MET A 332 -6.22 14.82 0.69
C MET A 332 -5.00 13.90 0.74
N LEU A 333 -4.91 12.88 -0.14
CA LEU A 333 -3.91 11.81 -0.04
C LEU A 333 -3.07 11.61 -1.30
N CYS A 334 -3.50 12.12 -2.45
CA CYS A 334 -2.76 12.03 -3.71
C CYS A 334 -1.80 13.22 -3.85
N PRO A 335 -0.47 13.01 -3.89
CA PRO A 335 0.53 14.10 -3.94
C PRO A 335 0.32 15.10 -5.08
N GLU A 336 -0.11 14.63 -6.25
CA GLU A 336 -0.25 15.40 -7.47
C GLU A 336 -1.43 16.39 -7.40
N THR A 337 -2.55 15.98 -6.78
CA THR A 337 -3.79 16.76 -6.75
C THR A 337 -3.98 17.52 -5.44
N MET A 338 -3.41 17.07 -4.32
CA MET A 338 -3.62 17.75 -3.02
C MET A 338 -3.08 19.19 -2.97
N VAL A 339 -2.12 19.53 -3.85
CA VAL A 339 -1.51 20.86 -3.96
C VAL A 339 -2.56 21.96 -4.19
N SER A 340 -3.62 21.69 -4.97
CA SER A 340 -4.69 22.66 -5.25
C SER A 340 -5.68 22.86 -4.11
N HIS A 341 -5.73 21.93 -3.16
CA HIS A 341 -6.75 21.93 -2.09
C HIS A 341 -6.20 22.35 -0.73
N MET A 342 -4.88 22.47 -0.60
CA MET A 342 -4.19 22.75 0.65
C MET A 342 -3.55 24.15 0.70
N PRO A 343 -3.64 24.87 1.86
CA PRO A 343 -2.86 26.07 2.12
C PRO A 343 -1.34 25.80 2.08
N SER A 344 -0.56 26.79 1.65
CA SER A 344 0.89 26.65 1.40
C SER A 344 1.71 26.23 2.61
N THR A 345 1.31 26.57 3.85
CA THR A 345 2.12 26.34 5.06
C THR A 345 2.26 24.87 5.47
N LYS A 346 1.29 24.02 5.18
CA LYS A 346 1.31 22.58 5.52
C LYS A 346 1.31 21.67 4.30
N ARG A 347 1.27 22.25 3.10
CA ARG A 347 1.22 21.51 1.84
C ARG A 347 2.46 20.65 1.65
N ASP A 348 3.65 21.22 1.79
CA ASP A 348 4.90 20.53 1.47
C ASP A 348 5.10 19.31 2.39
N LEU A 349 4.75 19.45 3.67
CA LEU A 349 4.78 18.34 4.64
C LEU A 349 3.79 17.23 4.24
N ALA A 350 2.55 17.58 3.91
CA ALA A 350 1.52 16.59 3.53
C ALA A 350 1.86 15.87 2.22
N VAL A 351 2.37 16.60 1.22
CA VAL A 351 2.83 16.04 -0.07
C VAL A 351 4.02 15.10 0.15
N SER A 352 4.98 15.52 0.99
CA SER A 352 6.12 14.68 1.35
C SER A 352 5.67 13.40 2.07
N ALA A 353 4.78 13.51 3.06
CA ALA A 353 4.27 12.37 3.79
C ALA A 353 3.52 11.38 2.89
N ALA A 354 2.63 11.87 2.02
CA ALA A 354 1.92 11.03 1.06
C ALA A 354 2.87 10.35 0.07
N SER A 355 3.90 11.06 -0.41
CA SER A 355 4.93 10.49 -1.30
C SER A 355 5.75 9.41 -0.59
N THR A 356 6.20 9.67 0.64
CA THR A 356 6.89 8.69 1.48
C THR A 356 6.08 7.41 1.64
N LEU A 357 4.79 7.51 1.99
CA LEU A 357 3.92 6.33 2.11
C LEU A 357 3.73 5.60 0.78
N ARG A 358 3.74 6.32 -0.35
CA ARG A 358 3.67 5.75 -1.71
C ARG A 358 4.99 5.10 -2.16
N ASP A 359 6.11 5.45 -1.56
CA ASP A 359 7.42 4.86 -1.87
C ASP A 359 7.76 3.67 -0.95
N CYS A 360 7.11 3.57 0.21
CA CYS A 360 7.26 2.43 1.13
C CYS A 360 6.48 1.19 0.65
N LYS A 361 6.99 0.46 -0.36
CA LYS A 361 6.29 -0.67 -0.99
C LYS A 361 6.65 -2.03 -0.38
N GLN A 362 7.80 -2.18 0.27
CA GLN A 362 8.28 -3.48 0.75
C GLN A 362 7.86 -3.73 2.19
N PHE A 363 7.09 -4.78 2.39
CA PHE A 363 6.66 -5.23 3.70
C PHE A 363 7.10 -6.66 3.95
N VAL A 364 7.31 -6.97 5.22
CA VAL A 364 7.89 -8.24 5.66
C VAL A 364 7.13 -8.71 6.89
N LYS A 365 6.80 -9.99 6.91
CA LYS A 365 6.29 -10.67 8.09
C LYS A 365 7.29 -11.71 8.58
N ASN A 366 7.70 -11.58 9.84
CA ASN A 366 8.44 -12.60 10.56
C ASN A 366 7.46 -13.49 11.32
N PHE A 367 7.49 -14.79 11.07
CA PHE A 367 6.58 -15.75 11.70
C PHE A 367 7.14 -16.32 13.01
N HIS A 368 8.47 -16.26 13.19
CA HIS A 368 9.18 -16.80 14.36
C HIS A 368 10.16 -15.77 14.93
N PRO A 369 9.69 -14.69 15.58
CA PRO A 369 10.57 -13.66 16.11
C PRO A 369 11.38 -14.10 17.34
N GLU A 370 10.90 -15.08 18.13
CA GLU A 370 11.50 -15.40 19.45
C GLU A 370 11.72 -16.89 19.75
N ASN A 371 11.37 -17.83 18.86
CA ASN A 371 11.53 -19.27 19.11
C ASN A 371 11.78 -20.03 17.81
N ILE A 372 13.02 -19.98 17.28
CA ILE A 372 13.38 -20.84 16.15
C ILE A 372 13.91 -22.20 16.64
N PHE A 373 14.41 -22.26 17.87
CA PHE A 373 14.80 -23.51 18.53
C PHE A 373 13.57 -24.12 19.23
N PRO A 374 13.20 -25.37 18.94
CA PRO A 374 12.26 -26.11 19.77
C PRO A 374 12.77 -26.15 21.22
N ALA A 375 11.83 -26.15 22.18
CA ALA A 375 12.14 -26.30 23.60
C ALA A 375 13.15 -27.44 23.84
N SER A 376 14.09 -27.19 24.76
CA SER A 376 15.34 -27.89 25.15
C SER A 376 15.31 -29.42 25.37
N GLY A 377 14.64 -30.18 24.49
CA GLY A 377 14.42 -31.62 24.62
C GLY A 377 15.06 -32.50 23.55
N SER A 378 15.53 -31.93 22.43
CA SER A 378 16.29 -32.69 21.43
C SER A 378 17.76 -32.79 21.84
N LYS A 379 18.35 -33.98 21.70
CA LYS A 379 19.79 -34.21 21.94
C LYS A 379 20.67 -33.66 20.80
N GLU A 380 20.04 -33.19 19.73
CA GLU A 380 20.67 -32.68 18.52
C GLU A 380 21.19 -31.25 18.74
N ILE A 381 22.29 -30.93 18.07
CA ILE A 381 22.86 -29.59 18.05
C ILE A 381 22.16 -28.83 16.93
N GLN A 382 21.53 -27.70 17.27
CA GLN A 382 20.88 -26.81 16.30
C GLN A 382 21.62 -25.48 16.28
N LEU A 383 22.07 -25.05 15.11
CA LEU A 383 22.91 -23.86 14.93
C LEU A 383 22.51 -23.13 13.66
N PHE A 384 22.53 -21.80 13.68
CA PHE A 384 22.48 -21.02 12.46
C PHE A 384 23.85 -20.88 11.83
N CYS A 385 23.99 -21.21 10.56
CA CYS A 385 25.21 -21.03 9.80
C CYS A 385 25.10 -19.84 8.86
N GLU A 386 25.99 -18.87 9.03
CA GLU A 386 26.25 -17.79 8.08
C GLU A 386 27.43 -18.16 7.18
N VAL A 387 27.38 -17.75 5.91
CA VAL A 387 28.48 -17.98 4.96
C VAL A 387 29.16 -16.66 4.60
N GLU A 388 30.48 -16.67 4.64
CA GLU A 388 31.35 -15.61 4.12
C GLU A 388 32.15 -16.17 2.93
N LEU A 389 32.09 -15.49 1.79
CA LEU A 389 32.83 -15.90 0.59
C LEU A 389 34.21 -15.23 0.58
N THR A 390 35.25 -16.01 0.29
CA THR A 390 36.64 -15.52 0.23
C THR A 390 36.89 -14.58 -0.96
N GLU A 391 36.09 -14.72 -2.03
CA GLU A 391 36.15 -13.93 -3.27
C GLU A 391 35.26 -12.68 -3.23
N GLN A 392 35.25 -11.92 -2.12
CA GLN A 392 34.64 -10.58 -2.12
C GLN A 392 35.54 -9.61 -2.92
N SER A 393 35.43 -9.61 -4.25
CA SER A 393 35.86 -8.46 -5.06
C SER A 393 35.00 -7.23 -4.72
N GLU A 394 35.45 -6.03 -5.10
CA GLU A 394 34.94 -4.68 -4.72
C GLU A 394 33.41 -4.40 -4.84
N GLU A 395 32.61 -5.38 -5.26
CA GLU A 395 31.15 -5.32 -5.32
C GLU A 395 30.56 -5.85 -4.00
N TYR A 396 29.83 -4.98 -3.29
CA TYR A 396 29.18 -5.32 -2.02
C TYR A 396 28.03 -6.31 -2.25
N ILE A 397 28.38 -7.59 -2.25
CA ILE A 397 27.47 -8.71 -2.49
C ILE A 397 26.80 -9.11 -1.17
N PRO A 398 25.46 -9.08 -1.06
CA PRO A 398 24.77 -9.58 0.12
C PRO A 398 24.99 -11.10 0.28
N ASN A 399 25.39 -11.52 1.47
CA ASN A 399 25.42 -12.94 1.81
C ASN A 399 23.99 -13.50 1.95
N PRO A 400 23.77 -14.79 1.64
CA PRO A 400 22.48 -15.43 1.89
C PRO A 400 22.10 -15.38 3.38
N PRO A 401 20.81 -15.47 3.72
CA PRO A 401 20.39 -15.52 5.10
C PRO A 401 20.95 -16.75 5.83
N PRO A 402 21.06 -16.70 7.17
CA PRO A 402 21.58 -17.82 7.95
C PRO A 402 20.71 -19.08 7.83
N GLU A 403 21.35 -20.22 7.59
CA GLU A 403 20.70 -21.53 7.45
C GLU A 403 20.71 -22.31 8.76
N LEU A 404 19.60 -22.99 9.07
CA LEU A 404 19.52 -23.83 10.27
C LEU A 404 20.16 -25.18 9.98
N LEU A 405 21.22 -25.51 10.71
CA LEU A 405 21.88 -26.80 10.67
C LEU A 405 21.41 -27.64 11.86
N VAL A 406 21.12 -28.92 11.60
CA VAL A 406 20.79 -29.92 12.61
C VAL A 406 21.86 -30.99 12.58
N LEU A 407 22.60 -31.11 13.67
CA LEU A 407 23.77 -31.97 13.79
C LEU A 407 23.58 -32.98 14.94
N PRO A 408 24.20 -34.17 14.83
CA PRO A 408 24.22 -35.12 15.94
C PRO A 408 25.02 -34.57 17.15
N PRO A 409 24.76 -35.05 18.39
CA PRO A 409 25.39 -34.53 19.61
C PRO A 409 26.92 -34.65 19.66
N ASP A 410 27.48 -35.59 18.90
CA ASP A 410 28.89 -35.91 18.77
C ASP A 410 29.52 -35.34 17.49
N ALA A 411 28.80 -34.47 16.76
CA ALA A 411 29.27 -33.84 15.54
C ALA A 411 30.60 -33.12 15.73
N THR A 412 31.48 -33.30 14.76
CA THR A 412 32.80 -32.66 14.66
C THR A 412 32.75 -31.41 13.78
N ILE A 413 33.82 -30.62 13.78
CA ILE A 413 33.94 -29.46 12.88
C ILE A 413 33.87 -29.91 11.41
N ALA A 414 34.39 -31.09 11.07
CA ALA A 414 34.25 -31.66 9.73
C ALA A 414 32.77 -31.91 9.36
N ASP A 415 31.99 -32.47 10.28
CA ASP A 415 30.55 -32.71 10.07
C ASP A 415 29.77 -31.39 9.91
N LEU A 416 30.13 -30.37 10.70
CA LEU A 416 29.56 -29.02 10.58
C LEU A 416 29.83 -28.42 9.19
N LYS A 417 31.08 -28.48 8.69
CA LYS A 417 31.42 -28.00 7.35
C LYS A 417 30.66 -28.76 6.27
N LEU A 418 30.52 -30.08 6.41
CA LEU A 418 29.82 -30.93 5.47
C LEU A 418 28.32 -30.62 5.42
N GLU A 419 27.65 -30.51 6.57
CA GLU A 419 26.23 -30.18 6.61
C GLU A 419 25.96 -28.73 6.18
N ALA A 420 26.84 -27.80 6.51
CA ALA A 420 26.75 -26.44 5.97
C ALA A 420 26.86 -26.45 4.43
N MET A 421 27.87 -27.13 3.90
CA MET A 421 28.05 -27.26 2.45
C MET A 421 26.80 -27.82 1.77
N LYS A 422 26.23 -28.90 2.32
CA LYS A 422 25.01 -29.52 1.82
C LYS A 422 23.80 -28.58 1.89
N ALA A 423 23.56 -27.95 3.04
CA ALA A 423 22.42 -27.05 3.23
C ALA A 423 22.44 -25.90 2.21
N PHE A 424 23.58 -25.23 2.01
CA PHE A 424 23.68 -24.14 1.05
C PHE A 424 23.59 -24.63 -0.40
N GLN A 425 24.20 -25.77 -0.75
CA GLN A 425 24.14 -26.36 -2.09
C GLN A 425 22.72 -26.79 -2.50
N GLU A 426 21.92 -27.27 -1.56
CA GLU A 426 20.54 -27.72 -1.80
C GLU A 426 19.56 -26.53 -1.91
N VAL A 427 19.72 -25.51 -1.08
CA VAL A 427 18.79 -24.37 -1.01
C VAL A 427 19.06 -23.35 -2.12
N TYR A 428 20.33 -23.05 -2.40
CA TYR A 428 20.70 -21.96 -3.31
C TYR A 428 21.42 -22.46 -4.55
N LEU A 429 20.83 -22.18 -5.71
CA LEU A 429 21.39 -22.57 -7.00
C LEU A 429 22.83 -22.07 -7.19
N MET A 430 23.11 -20.81 -6.78
CA MET A 430 24.45 -20.21 -6.85
C MET A 430 25.48 -20.87 -5.92
N PHE A 431 25.04 -21.61 -4.90
CA PHE A 431 25.91 -22.32 -3.96
C PHE A 431 26.14 -23.77 -4.36
N ARG A 432 25.63 -24.26 -5.50
CA ARG A 432 25.86 -25.64 -5.97
C ARG A 432 27.32 -26.08 -6.02
N ARG A 433 28.26 -25.14 -6.20
CA ARG A 433 29.71 -25.39 -6.24
C ARG A 433 30.46 -24.81 -5.04
N PHE A 434 29.73 -24.48 -3.98
CA PHE A 434 30.30 -23.93 -2.75
C PHE A 434 31.07 -24.99 -1.98
N GLN A 435 32.24 -24.62 -1.47
CA GLN A 435 33.05 -25.45 -0.58
C GLN A 435 33.36 -24.67 0.69
N ALA A 436 32.96 -25.24 1.83
CA ALA A 436 33.31 -24.73 3.15
C ALA A 436 34.79 -25.03 3.46
N GLU A 437 35.58 -24.01 3.77
CA GLU A 437 37.01 -24.14 4.05
C GLU A 437 37.30 -24.03 5.54
N GLU A 438 36.73 -23.02 6.19
CA GLU A 438 37.17 -22.60 7.51
C GLU A 438 35.99 -22.17 8.40
N LEU A 439 36.02 -22.58 9.67
CA LEU A 439 35.12 -22.06 10.69
C LEU A 439 35.73 -20.78 11.27
N MET A 440 35.04 -19.65 11.11
CA MET A 440 35.55 -18.34 11.51
C MET A 440 35.76 -18.27 13.03
N GLY A 441 36.94 -17.79 13.44
CA GLY A 441 37.33 -17.68 14.85
C GLY A 441 37.93 -18.97 15.45
N TYR A 442 37.98 -20.07 14.71
CA TYR A 442 38.47 -21.38 15.17
C TYR A 442 39.44 -22.03 14.16
N SER A 443 40.16 -21.21 13.39
CA SER A 443 41.09 -21.60 12.33
C SER A 443 42.20 -22.57 12.75
N CYS A 444 42.57 -22.55 14.03
CA CYS A 444 43.68 -23.33 14.59
C CYS A 444 43.21 -24.63 15.28
N VAL A 445 41.93 -24.98 15.17
CA VAL A 445 41.34 -26.13 15.87
C VAL A 445 41.23 -27.32 14.92
N ASP A 446 41.58 -28.51 15.42
CA ASP A 446 41.52 -29.74 14.65
C ASP A 446 40.09 -30.10 14.23
N GLU A 447 39.93 -30.59 13.00
CA GLU A 447 38.62 -30.87 12.42
C GLU A 447 37.85 -31.98 13.16
N SER A 448 38.53 -32.85 13.91
CA SER A 448 37.91 -33.88 14.75
C SER A 448 37.34 -33.36 16.07
N THR A 449 37.53 -32.07 16.38
CA THR A 449 37.03 -31.46 17.61
C THR A 449 35.50 -31.43 17.61
N GLN A 450 34.89 -31.84 18.73
CA GLN A 450 33.43 -31.81 18.85
C GLN A 450 32.88 -30.39 18.92
N VAL A 451 31.88 -30.11 18.10
CA VAL A 451 31.23 -28.80 17.96
C VAL A 451 30.62 -28.35 19.28
N LYS A 452 30.01 -29.27 20.03
CA LYS A 452 29.39 -28.97 21.33
C LYS A 452 30.39 -28.51 22.39
N LEU A 453 31.62 -29.04 22.37
CA LEU A 453 32.69 -28.63 23.28
C LEU A 453 33.28 -27.28 22.88
N LEU A 454 33.35 -27.01 21.58
CA LEU A 454 33.93 -25.81 21.02
C LEU A 454 33.02 -24.58 21.15
N LEU A 455 31.75 -24.75 20.77
CA LEU A 455 30.77 -23.67 20.65
C LEU A 455 29.90 -23.52 21.90
N GLY A 456 29.88 -24.53 22.78
CA GLY A 456 29.06 -24.53 23.98
C GLY A 456 27.57 -24.34 23.66
N SER A 457 27.03 -23.18 24.04
CA SER A 457 25.65 -22.76 23.80
C SER A 457 25.51 -21.70 22.69
N ALA A 458 26.49 -21.55 21.81
CA ALA A 458 26.38 -20.61 20.70
C ALA A 458 25.23 -21.00 19.77
N GLU A 459 24.40 -20.03 19.40
CA GLU A 459 23.23 -20.25 18.54
C GLU A 459 23.55 -20.03 17.05
N SER A 460 24.68 -19.41 16.74
CA SER A 460 25.12 -19.13 15.37
C SER A 460 26.61 -19.30 15.18
N VAL A 461 26.99 -19.63 13.95
CA VAL A 461 28.37 -19.84 13.47
C VAL A 461 28.54 -19.18 12.12
N ARG A 462 29.77 -18.78 11.80
CA ARG A 462 30.12 -18.26 10.48
C ARG A 462 31.18 -19.13 9.83
N ILE A 463 30.92 -19.57 8.61
CA ILE A 463 31.81 -20.42 7.83
C ILE A 463 32.31 -19.64 6.63
N ARG A 464 33.61 -19.64 6.43
CA ARG A 464 34.25 -19.12 5.24
C ARG A 464 34.37 -20.22 4.19
N GLY A 465 34.08 -19.88 2.95
CA GLY A 465 34.26 -20.80 1.84
C GLY A 465 34.56 -20.11 0.52
N LYS A 466 34.70 -20.91 -0.53
CA LYS A 466 34.94 -20.46 -1.90
C LYS A 466 34.11 -21.28 -2.90
N PHE A 467 33.99 -20.77 -4.12
CA PHE A 467 33.42 -21.55 -5.21
C PHE A 467 34.51 -22.32 -5.92
N ILE A 468 34.23 -23.58 -6.28
CA ILE A 468 35.14 -24.36 -7.11
C ILE A 468 34.89 -23.98 -8.57
N GLY A 469 35.82 -23.25 -9.21
CA GLY A 469 35.76 -22.86 -10.63
C GLY A 469 34.87 -21.64 -10.92
N GLU A 470 34.72 -21.25 -12.19
CA GLU A 470 33.89 -20.11 -12.57
C GLU A 470 32.41 -20.32 -12.16
N ASN A 471 31.87 -19.36 -11.42
CA ASN A 471 30.49 -19.39 -10.94
C ASN A 471 29.54 -18.73 -11.96
N CYS A 472 29.22 -19.44 -13.06
CA CYS A 472 28.29 -18.99 -14.11
C CYS A 472 26.83 -18.77 -13.65
N LEU A 473 26.53 -19.06 -12.38
CA LEU A 473 25.21 -18.96 -11.74
C LEU A 473 25.06 -17.69 -10.87
N SER A 474 26.05 -16.80 -10.86
CA SER A 474 25.97 -15.50 -10.17
C SER A 474 24.74 -14.67 -10.57
N ARG A 475 24.22 -14.89 -11.79
CA ARG A 475 23.00 -14.24 -12.30
C ARG A 475 21.73 -14.53 -11.50
N TYR A 476 21.68 -15.63 -10.73
CA TYR A 476 20.51 -16.03 -9.94
C TYR A 476 20.55 -15.54 -8.48
N ARG A 477 21.41 -14.55 -8.19
CA ARG A 477 21.63 -14.05 -6.83
C ARG A 477 20.57 -13.03 -6.38
N MET A 478 19.98 -12.29 -7.30
CA MET A 478 19.05 -11.19 -6.97
C MET A 478 17.61 -11.71 -6.84
N GLU A 479 16.83 -11.11 -5.94
CA GLU A 479 15.45 -11.54 -5.67
C GLU A 479 14.50 -11.29 -6.86
N ARG A 480 14.92 -10.49 -7.86
CA ARG A 480 14.03 -9.93 -8.89
C ARG A 480 14.44 -10.13 -10.34
N GLY A 481 15.43 -10.97 -10.63
CA GLY A 481 15.69 -11.35 -12.01
C GLY A 481 17.02 -12.05 -12.23
N THR A 482 17.16 -12.58 -13.45
CA THR A 482 18.38 -13.20 -13.97
C THR A 482 19.22 -12.23 -14.80
N GLU A 483 18.76 -10.99 -14.92
CA GLU A 483 19.38 -9.94 -15.71
C GLU A 483 20.68 -9.46 -15.05
N ARG A 484 21.69 -9.14 -15.87
CA ARG A 484 23.03 -8.75 -15.42
C ARG A 484 23.17 -7.24 -15.15
N TRP A 485 22.08 -6.50 -15.21
CA TRP A 485 22.05 -5.10 -14.86
C TRP A 485 22.48 -4.86 -13.41
N ILE A 486 23.44 -3.95 -13.24
CA ILE A 486 23.96 -3.56 -11.93
C ILE A 486 23.21 -2.31 -11.49
N VAL A 487 22.54 -2.38 -10.35
CA VAL A 487 21.92 -1.22 -9.71
C VAL A 487 22.90 -0.66 -8.67
N ASP A 488 23.26 0.61 -8.80
CA ASP A 488 24.04 1.37 -7.81
C ASP A 488 23.52 2.82 -7.82
N CYS A 489 22.52 3.05 -6.96
CA CYS A 489 21.83 4.32 -6.84
C CYS A 489 22.28 5.06 -5.58
N ILE A 490 22.31 6.40 -5.65
CA ILE A 490 22.72 7.27 -4.53
C ILE A 490 21.82 7.14 -3.28
N CYS A 491 20.63 6.55 -3.42
CA CYS A 491 19.75 6.23 -2.29
C CYS A 491 20.14 4.92 -1.58
N GLY A 492 21.19 4.23 -2.01
CA GLY A 492 21.62 2.94 -1.45
C GLY A 492 20.87 1.74 -2.00
N ALA A 493 20.02 1.91 -3.02
CA ALA A 493 19.43 0.77 -3.73
C ALA A 493 20.51 0.04 -4.54
N MET A 494 20.58 -1.28 -4.33
CA MET A 494 21.52 -2.21 -4.96
C MET A 494 20.81 -3.28 -5.82
N ASP A 495 19.48 -3.25 -5.86
CA ASP A 495 18.63 -4.14 -6.65
C ASP A 495 17.41 -3.35 -7.15
N ASP A 496 16.66 -3.89 -8.11
CA ASP A 496 15.42 -3.28 -8.59
C ASP A 496 14.36 -3.28 -7.48
N ASP A 497 14.04 -2.13 -6.91
CA ASP A 497 13.02 -1.99 -5.87
C ASP A 497 11.57 -1.83 -6.42
N GLY A 498 11.40 -1.91 -7.74
CA GLY A 498 10.12 -1.76 -8.44
C GLY A 498 9.81 -0.30 -8.79
N GLU A 499 10.79 0.58 -8.66
CA GLU A 499 10.72 1.97 -9.10
C GLU A 499 11.31 2.15 -10.50
N ARG A 500 10.96 3.27 -11.14
CA ARG A 500 11.43 3.57 -12.48
C ARG A 500 12.93 3.86 -12.50
N MET A 501 13.69 2.99 -13.17
CA MET A 501 15.13 3.11 -13.35
C MET A 501 15.55 3.42 -14.79
N LEU A 502 16.78 3.91 -14.95
CA LEU A 502 17.45 4.09 -16.23
C LEU A 502 18.94 3.73 -16.13
N ALA A 503 19.51 3.21 -17.22
CA ALA A 503 20.93 2.87 -17.32
C ALA A 503 21.76 4.09 -17.74
N CYS A 504 22.96 4.24 -17.16
CA CYS A 504 23.97 5.16 -17.66
C CYS A 504 24.58 4.66 -18.98
N ASP A 505 24.60 5.48 -20.03
CA ASP A 505 25.14 5.08 -21.35
C ASP A 505 26.65 4.84 -21.35
N VAL A 506 27.37 5.29 -20.31
CA VAL A 506 28.83 5.14 -20.21
C VAL A 506 29.20 3.90 -19.39
N CYS A 507 28.62 3.73 -18.20
CA CYS A 507 28.99 2.65 -17.29
C CYS A 507 27.97 1.51 -17.21
N GLY A 508 26.80 1.64 -17.85
CA GLY A 508 25.73 0.62 -17.83
C GLY A 508 25.04 0.44 -16.48
N VAL A 509 25.44 1.19 -15.44
CA VAL A 509 24.86 1.12 -14.09
C VAL A 509 23.46 1.76 -14.10
N TRP A 510 22.51 1.08 -13.47
CA TRP A 510 21.13 1.50 -13.33
C TRP A 510 20.93 2.32 -12.05
N GLN A 511 20.18 3.42 -12.20
CA GLN A 511 19.84 4.33 -11.11
C GLN A 511 18.37 4.69 -11.20
N HIS A 512 17.76 5.10 -10.09
CA HIS A 512 16.41 5.65 -10.15
C HIS A 512 16.41 6.95 -10.94
N THR A 513 15.40 7.09 -11.80
CA THR A 513 15.14 8.33 -12.55
C THR A 513 14.98 9.51 -11.59
N ARG A 514 14.17 9.36 -10.54
CA ARG A 514 13.96 10.39 -9.52
C ARG A 514 15.20 10.76 -8.73
N CYS A 515 16.05 9.79 -8.34
CA CYS A 515 17.35 10.08 -7.71
C CYS A 515 18.28 10.86 -8.66
N SER A 516 18.10 10.68 -9.96
CA SER A 516 18.82 11.40 -11.01
C SER A 516 18.16 12.73 -11.41
N SER A 517 17.18 13.21 -10.62
CA SER A 517 16.39 14.43 -10.86
C SER A 517 15.53 14.38 -12.13
N ILE A 518 15.10 13.19 -12.56
CA ILE A 518 14.17 12.99 -13.67
C ILE A 518 12.82 12.56 -13.07
N PRO A 519 11.79 13.42 -13.09
CA PRO A 519 10.47 13.08 -12.57
C PRO A 519 9.79 11.97 -13.37
N ASP A 520 8.86 11.26 -12.73
CA ASP A 520 8.07 10.19 -13.40
C ASP A 520 7.18 10.72 -14.54
N SER A 521 6.81 12.01 -14.50
CA SER A 521 6.04 12.67 -15.55
C SER A 521 6.86 13.00 -16.80
N GLU A 522 8.19 13.03 -16.69
CA GLU A 522 9.08 13.36 -17.79
C GLU A 522 9.54 12.10 -18.53
N ALA A 523 9.64 12.17 -19.85
CA ALA A 523 10.21 11.10 -20.65
C ALA A 523 11.69 10.87 -20.28
N VAL A 524 12.15 9.62 -20.35
CA VAL A 524 13.57 9.33 -20.12
C VAL A 524 14.38 10.01 -21.23
N PRO A 525 15.44 10.77 -20.91
CA PRO A 525 16.30 11.37 -21.92
C PRO A 525 16.95 10.28 -22.79
N THR A 526 17.23 10.62 -24.05
CA THR A 526 17.87 9.68 -24.99
C THR A 526 19.30 9.33 -24.62
N ASN A 527 20.01 10.23 -23.93
CA ASN A 527 21.32 9.96 -23.34
C ASN A 527 21.31 10.37 -21.87
N PHE A 528 21.76 9.47 -21.00
CA PHE A 528 21.90 9.65 -19.57
C PHE A 528 23.31 9.30 -19.09
N TYR A 529 23.91 10.24 -18.35
CA TYR A 529 25.20 10.06 -17.69
C TYR A 529 25.00 10.16 -16.18
N CYS A 530 25.42 9.14 -15.43
CA CYS A 530 25.39 9.15 -13.97
C CYS A 530 26.38 10.20 -13.40
N LEU A 531 26.20 10.58 -12.13
CA LEU A 531 27.06 11.57 -11.46
C LEU A 531 28.55 11.20 -11.53
N ARG A 532 28.89 9.91 -11.37
CA ARG A 532 30.27 9.40 -11.46
C ARG A 532 30.87 9.65 -12.85
N CYS A 533 30.12 9.32 -13.91
CA CYS A 533 30.56 9.53 -15.30
C CYS A 533 30.59 11.00 -15.70
N ARG A 534 29.68 11.84 -15.16
CA ARG A 534 29.71 13.30 -15.38
C ARG A 534 30.97 13.94 -14.79
N CYS A 535 31.36 13.53 -13.58
CA CYS A 535 32.58 14.03 -12.94
C CYS A 535 33.85 13.58 -13.67
N ASN A 536 33.94 12.32 -14.08
CA ASN A 536 35.10 11.82 -14.82
C ASN A 536 35.24 12.41 -16.24
N GLY A 537 34.12 12.78 -16.88
CA GLY A 537 34.13 13.47 -18.17
C GLY A 537 34.65 14.92 -18.13
N GLN A 538 34.64 15.57 -16.95
CA GLN A 538 35.22 16.92 -16.78
C GLN A 538 36.74 16.88 -16.56
N VAL A 539 37.28 15.82 -15.95
CA VAL A 539 38.72 15.68 -15.71
C VAL A 539 39.50 15.46 -17.02
N ILE A 540 38.88 14.81 -18.02
CA ILE A 540 39.50 14.58 -19.34
C ILE A 540 39.48 15.87 -20.20
N ARG A 541 38.54 16.80 -19.97
CA ARG A 541 38.44 18.05 -20.74
C ARG A 541 39.43 19.15 -20.33
N THR A 542 40.17 18.96 -19.23
CA THR A 542 41.23 19.90 -18.81
C THR A 542 42.64 19.50 -19.24
N SER A 543 42.82 18.33 -19.88
CA SER A 543 44.14 17.88 -20.40
C SER A 543 44.35 18.07 -21.90
N ASP A 544 43.32 18.42 -22.68
CA ASP A 544 43.40 18.55 -24.15
C ASP A 544 43.19 19.98 -24.68
N LYS A 545 43.60 21.00 -23.92
CA LYS A 545 43.81 22.36 -24.46
C LYS A 545 45.27 22.73 -24.46
N CYS A 546 46.04 22.06 -25.32
CA CYS A 546 47.30 22.60 -25.84
C CYS A 546 47.53 22.08 -27.26
N LYS A 547 47.63 23.02 -28.21
CA LYS A 547 47.91 22.87 -29.66
C LYS A 547 46.64 22.53 -30.46
N ASP A 548 46.08 23.36 -31.33
CA ASP A 548 46.67 24.33 -32.26
C ASP A 548 45.69 25.48 -32.53
N GLU A 549 46.10 26.73 -32.27
CA GLU A 549 45.71 27.89 -33.08
C GLU A 549 46.87 28.92 -33.07
N VAL A 550 47.90 28.60 -33.86
CA VAL A 550 48.80 29.60 -34.45
C VAL A 550 48.62 29.35 -35.95
N VAL A 551 47.99 30.22 -36.73
CA VAL A 551 48.63 31.36 -37.39
C VAL A 551 47.52 32.30 -37.90
N ASN A 552 47.41 33.51 -37.34
CA ASN A 552 47.37 34.79 -38.07
C ASN A 552 46.84 35.93 -37.19
N ALA A 553 47.76 36.68 -36.57
CA ALA A 553 47.87 38.13 -36.76
C ALA A 553 48.88 38.69 -35.73
N VAL A 554 50.12 38.78 -36.19
CA VAL A 554 51.15 39.65 -35.63
C VAL A 554 50.71 41.10 -35.78
N ARG A 555 50.49 41.79 -34.66
CA ARG A 555 50.82 43.22 -34.36
C ARG A 555 49.92 43.69 -33.20
N GLY A 556 50.41 44.09 -32.04
CA GLY A 556 51.78 44.22 -31.56
C GLY A 556 51.76 44.18 -30.03
N ALA A 557 52.78 43.54 -29.47
CA ALA A 557 53.07 43.56 -28.05
C ALA A 557 53.82 44.85 -27.67
N ALA A 558 53.84 45.09 -26.35
CA ALA A 558 54.66 46.05 -25.61
C ALA A 558 54.18 47.50 -25.75
N ALA A 559 54.05 48.32 -24.72
CA ALA A 559 54.36 48.31 -23.29
C ALA A 559 53.68 49.60 -22.75
N ALA A 560 53.48 49.94 -21.48
CA ALA A 560 54.02 49.52 -20.21
C ALA A 560 53.08 50.06 -19.12
N ALA A 561 53.19 49.47 -17.93
CA ALA A 561 53.31 50.16 -16.65
C ALA A 561 52.17 51.03 -16.08
N ALA A 562 51.96 50.75 -14.79
CA ALA A 562 51.70 51.71 -13.71
C ALA A 562 50.28 52.27 -13.54
N GLY A 563 49.65 51.83 -12.45
CA GLY A 563 49.22 52.77 -11.41
C GLY A 563 47.74 53.12 -11.35
N GLY A 564 47.18 52.93 -10.15
CA GLY A 564 46.37 53.98 -9.52
C GLY A 564 44.85 53.84 -9.53
N TYR A 565 44.31 53.49 -8.37
CA TYR A 565 43.18 54.12 -7.67
C TYR A 565 42.30 55.16 -8.40
N GLY A 566 40.97 55.06 -8.17
CA GLY A 566 40.02 56.19 -8.18
C GLY A 566 38.69 55.85 -8.84
N LYS A 567 37.68 55.36 -8.09
CA LYS A 567 36.56 56.14 -7.54
C LYS A 567 35.91 57.18 -8.48
N SER A 568 34.61 56.94 -8.69
CA SER A 568 33.49 57.91 -8.62
C SER A 568 32.95 58.53 -9.90
N MET A 569 31.68 58.17 -10.15
CA MET A 569 30.54 59.00 -10.56
C MET A 569 30.73 60.08 -11.61
N THR A 570 29.89 60.02 -12.66
CA THR A 570 28.87 61.07 -12.85
C THR A 570 27.70 60.54 -13.69
N ASN A 571 26.53 60.84 -13.17
CA ASN A 571 25.20 60.74 -13.73
C ASN A 571 24.91 62.03 -14.52
N THR A 572 24.37 61.92 -15.74
CA THR A 572 23.50 62.88 -16.46
C THR A 572 23.14 62.17 -17.77
N GLY A 573 21.89 61.82 -18.09
CA GLY A 573 20.70 62.65 -18.08
C GLY A 573 20.60 63.38 -19.41
N VAL A 574 19.39 63.44 -19.99
CA VAL A 574 18.98 64.00 -21.31
C VAL A 574 19.07 62.94 -22.43
N SER A 575 18.01 62.47 -23.08
CA SER A 575 16.59 62.88 -23.20
C SER A 575 15.71 61.66 -23.51
#